data_AF-A0A1Q5G1Q1-F1
#
_entry.id   AF-A0A1Q5G1Q1-F1
#
_cell.length_a   1.000
_cell.length_b   1.000
_cell.length_c   1.000
_cell.angle_alpha   90.00
_cell.angle_beta   90.00
_cell.angle_gamma   90.00
#
_symmetry.space_group_name_H-M   'P 1'
#
loop_
_entity.id
_entity.type
_entity.pdbx_description
1 polymer ?
#
loop_
_entity_poly.entity_id
_entity_poly.type
_entity_poly.pdbx_seq_one_letter_code
_entity_poly.pdbx_strand_id
1 'polypeptide(L)'
;MVQADQLCLETETVAYAILLARFPSGLAADLFAGLNAALRSVKPSLDRCARALSSPPASALDASVDSNAFAFPRAVSWMCLHAGPAAAALALRSDFAAYARESGELLRTLISSGVEVPEEIRDHYSSPAPAELLDLAAAVVREEVVREGDTSGHAASVASMLLAGLDGFWRFAAGERAPSAVAAVPRSQQG
;
A
#
# COMPACT_ATOMS: atom_id res chain seq x y z
N MET A 1 2.96 -5.78 -11.07
CA MET A 1 3.49 -5.03 -9.91
C MET A 1 3.43 -3.52 -10.15
N VAL A 2 4.21 -2.94 -11.08
CA VAL A 2 4.21 -1.47 -11.36
C VAL A 2 2.82 -0.85 -11.55
N GLN A 3 1.93 -1.47 -12.34
CA GLN A 3 0.56 -0.97 -12.51
C GLN A 3 -0.25 -1.02 -11.21
N ALA A 4 -0.02 -2.03 -10.37
CA ALA A 4 -0.69 -2.17 -9.09
C ALA A 4 -0.26 -1.05 -8.14
N ASP A 5 1.04 -0.74 -8.10
CA ASP A 5 1.58 0.38 -7.31
C ASP A 5 1.02 1.73 -7.79
N GLN A 6 0.99 1.94 -9.12
CA GLN A 6 0.42 3.15 -9.71
C GLN A 6 -1.05 3.36 -9.33
N LEU A 7 -1.83 2.28 -9.20
CA LEU A 7 -3.23 2.33 -8.78
C LEU A 7 -3.42 2.60 -7.28
N CYS A 8 -2.44 2.24 -6.44
CA CYS A 8 -2.53 2.44 -4.99
C CYS A 8 -2.08 3.85 -4.55
N LEU A 9 -1.08 4.40 -5.25
CA LEU A 9 -0.35 5.59 -4.83
C LEU A 9 -1.21 6.81 -4.45
N GLU A 10 -2.24 7.11 -5.26
CA GLU A 10 -3.14 8.23 -4.96
C GLU A 10 -3.93 8.00 -3.67
N THR A 11 -4.45 6.78 -3.50
CA THR A 11 -5.23 6.42 -2.31
C THR A 11 -4.35 6.44 -1.06
N GLU A 12 -3.13 5.91 -1.13
CA GLU A 12 -2.18 5.96 -0.02
C GLU A 12 -1.80 7.40 0.36
N THR A 13 -1.53 8.24 -0.65
CA THR A 13 -1.20 9.66 -0.43
C THR A 13 -2.32 10.37 0.32
N VAL A 14 -3.57 10.19 -0.12
CA VAL A 14 -4.73 10.80 0.54
C VAL A 14 -4.95 10.21 1.94
N ALA A 15 -4.84 8.89 2.08
CA ALA A 15 -5.04 8.21 3.36
C ALA A 15 -4.03 8.63 4.43
N TYR A 16 -2.75 8.78 4.08
CA TYR A 16 -1.73 9.22 5.02
C TYR A 16 -1.92 10.70 5.39
N ALA A 17 -2.38 11.54 4.46
CA ALA A 17 -2.76 12.92 4.77
C ALA A 17 -3.96 12.99 5.73
N ILE A 18 -4.96 12.11 5.57
CA ILE A 18 -6.09 12.00 6.50
C ILE A 18 -5.61 11.55 7.88
N LEU A 19 -4.74 10.55 7.97
CA LEU A 19 -4.17 10.10 9.24
C LEU A 19 -3.40 11.21 9.94
N LEU A 20 -2.60 11.98 9.21
CA LEU A 20 -1.91 13.16 9.75
C LEU A 20 -2.89 14.22 10.27
N ALA A 21 -3.99 14.47 9.55
CA ALA A 21 -5.01 15.41 9.99
C ALA A 21 -5.75 14.93 11.25
N ARG A 22 -5.98 13.62 11.40
CA ARG A 22 -6.62 13.02 12.57
C ARG A 22 -5.69 12.97 13.79
N PHE A 23 -4.39 12.80 13.55
CA PHE A 23 -3.36 12.67 14.59
C PHE A 23 -2.23 13.70 14.37
N PRO A 24 -2.49 15.00 14.62
CA PRO A 24 -1.60 16.09 14.21
C PRO A 24 -0.44 16.38 15.18
N SER A 25 -0.27 15.59 16.24
CA SER A 25 0.83 15.75 17.21
C SER A 25 1.46 14.42 17.62
N GLY A 26 2.67 14.52 18.20
CA GLY A 26 3.42 13.37 18.73
C GLY A 26 3.99 12.46 17.65
N LEU A 27 4.42 11.26 18.06
CA LEU A 27 5.07 10.30 17.16
C LEU A 27 4.18 9.88 15.98
N ALA A 28 2.86 9.87 16.18
CA ALA A 28 1.91 9.55 15.12
C ALA A 28 1.94 10.60 13.99
N ALA A 29 2.02 11.89 14.34
CA ALA A 29 2.15 12.97 13.36
C ALA A 29 3.46 12.86 12.58
N ASP A 30 4.57 12.62 13.30
CA ASP A 30 5.88 12.45 12.67
C ASP A 30 5.87 11.27 11.68
N LEU A 31 5.23 10.15 12.06
CA LEU A 31 5.08 8.98 11.20
C LEU A 31 4.30 9.31 9.92
N PHE A 32 3.09 9.87 10.07
CA PHE A 32 2.21 10.12 8.92
C PHE A 32 2.73 11.25 8.02
N ALA A 33 3.43 12.24 8.59
CA ALA A 33 4.15 13.25 7.83
C ALA A 33 5.33 12.63 7.05
N GLY A 34 6.11 11.77 7.70
CA GLY A 34 7.22 11.04 7.07
C GLY A 34 6.76 10.14 5.92
N LEU A 35 5.66 9.42 6.10
CA LEU A 35 5.05 8.59 5.05
C LEU A 35 4.57 9.42 3.86
N ASN A 36 3.90 10.54 4.10
CA ASN A 36 3.51 11.47 3.03
C ASN A 36 4.72 12.01 2.28
N ALA A 37 5.81 12.35 2.98
CA ALA A 37 7.03 12.82 2.36
C ALA A 37 7.70 11.73 1.50
N ALA A 38 7.72 10.48 1.98
CA ALA A 38 8.25 9.34 1.25
C ALA A 38 7.48 9.07 -0.05
N LEU A 39 6.14 9.11 -0.04
CA LEU A 39 5.34 8.86 -1.24
C LEU A 39 5.59 9.87 -2.38
N ARG A 40 6.04 11.09 -2.07
CA ARG A 40 6.39 12.09 -3.10
C ARG A 40 7.56 11.65 -3.98
N SER A 41 8.48 10.85 -3.46
CA SER A 41 9.61 10.32 -4.24
C SER A 41 9.27 9.02 -4.98
N VAL A 42 8.18 8.35 -4.59
CA VAL A 42 7.71 7.10 -5.21
C VAL A 42 7.12 7.35 -6.60
N LYS A 43 6.28 8.38 -6.78
CA LYS A 43 5.62 8.66 -8.07
C LYS A 43 6.59 8.74 -9.25
N PRO A 44 7.65 9.57 -9.21
CA PRO A 44 8.57 9.68 -10.34
C PRO A 44 9.33 8.37 -10.61
N SER A 45 9.56 7.54 -9.59
CA SER A 45 10.20 6.23 -9.71
C SER A 45 9.30 5.22 -10.42
N LEU A 46 8.02 5.13 -10.03
CA LEU A 46 7.04 4.28 -10.69
C LEU A 46 6.81 4.70 -12.15
N ASP A 47 6.78 6.01 -12.42
CA ASP A 47 6.65 6.52 -13.79
C ASP A 47 7.88 6.14 -14.66
N ARG A 48 9.09 6.05 -14.08
CA ARG A 48 10.27 5.49 -14.78
C ARG A 48 10.10 4.00 -15.06
N CYS A 49 9.68 3.22 -14.06
CA CYS A 49 9.45 1.78 -14.21
C CYS A 49 8.41 1.48 -15.30
N ALA A 50 7.30 2.24 -15.33
CA ALA A 50 6.25 2.07 -16.31
C ALA A 50 6.76 2.32 -17.74
N ARG A 51 7.58 3.37 -17.93
CA ARG A 51 8.23 3.63 -19.23
C ARG A 51 9.16 2.51 -19.65
N ALA A 52 10.00 2.00 -18.74
CA ALA A 52 10.90 0.90 -19.01
C ALA A 52 10.16 -0.39 -19.44
N LEU A 53 8.94 -0.60 -18.92
CA LEU A 53 8.07 -1.71 -19.27
C LEU A 53 7.11 -1.43 -20.45
N SER A 54 7.16 -0.26 -21.07
CA SER A 54 6.16 0.19 -22.05
C SER A 54 4.71 0.03 -21.54
N SER A 55 4.50 0.19 -20.23
CA SER A 55 3.21 0.08 -19.57
C SER A 55 2.38 1.35 -19.75
N PRO A 56 1.03 1.25 -19.72
CA PRO A 56 0.16 2.42 -19.71
C PRO A 56 0.49 3.38 -18.55
N PRO A 57 0.27 4.69 -18.72
CA PRO A 57 0.38 5.63 -17.62
C PRO A 57 -0.71 5.37 -16.57
N ALA A 58 -0.45 5.76 -15.32
CA ALA A 58 -1.41 5.60 -14.22
C ALA A 58 -2.80 6.19 -14.52
N SER A 59 -2.87 7.30 -15.25
CA SER A 59 -4.12 7.96 -15.65
C SER A 59 -5.01 7.15 -16.59
N ALA A 60 -4.48 6.10 -17.21
CA ALA A 60 -5.21 5.19 -18.08
C ALA A 60 -5.68 3.92 -17.32
N LEU A 61 -5.31 3.78 -16.05
CA LEU A 61 -5.69 2.65 -15.21
C LEU A 61 -6.92 3.04 -14.38
N ASP A 62 -7.80 2.06 -14.16
CA ASP A 62 -8.96 2.20 -13.29
C ASP A 62 -8.96 1.00 -12.32
N ALA A 63 -8.73 1.26 -11.03
CA ALA A 63 -8.77 0.19 -10.03
C ALA A 63 -10.20 -0.32 -9.81
N SER A 64 -11.23 0.50 -10.06
CA SER A 64 -12.62 0.19 -9.71
C SER A 64 -13.22 -0.94 -10.54
N VAL A 65 -12.63 -1.26 -11.69
CA VAL A 65 -13.09 -2.34 -12.58
C VAL A 65 -12.62 -3.73 -12.15
N ASP A 66 -11.63 -3.80 -11.24
CA ASP A 66 -11.01 -5.06 -10.81
C ASP A 66 -10.93 -5.12 -9.27
N SER A 67 -11.59 -6.12 -8.67
CA SER A 67 -11.68 -6.23 -7.22
C SER A 67 -10.34 -6.54 -6.55
N ASN A 68 -9.40 -7.18 -7.26
CA ASN A 68 -8.06 -7.42 -6.75
C ASN A 68 -7.24 -6.12 -6.78
N ALA A 69 -7.35 -5.34 -7.86
CA ALA A 69 -6.73 -4.01 -7.97
C ALA A 69 -7.21 -3.05 -6.87
N PHE A 70 -8.51 -3.13 -6.55
CA PHE A 70 -9.15 -2.26 -5.57
C PHE A 70 -9.01 -2.74 -4.12
N ALA A 71 -8.50 -3.94 -3.89
CA ALA A 71 -8.48 -4.56 -2.56
C ALA A 71 -7.65 -3.76 -1.55
N PHE A 72 -6.41 -3.41 -1.92
CA PHE A 72 -5.51 -2.64 -1.06
C PHE A 72 -5.98 -1.17 -0.89
N PRO A 73 -6.33 -0.41 -1.96
CA PRO A 73 -6.90 0.94 -1.83
C PRO A 73 -8.10 1.00 -0.88
N ARG A 74 -9.01 0.01 -0.96
CA ARG A 74 -10.15 -0.10 -0.05
C ARG A 74 -9.72 -0.32 1.40
N ALA A 75 -8.76 -1.21 1.65
CA ALA A 75 -8.28 -1.48 3.01
C ALA A 75 -7.59 -0.25 3.62
N VAL A 76 -6.75 0.44 2.85
CA VAL A 76 -6.07 1.68 3.26
C VAL A 76 -7.08 2.79 3.57
N SER A 77 -8.10 2.95 2.70
CA SER A 77 -9.15 3.96 2.89
C SER A 77 -9.99 3.69 4.14
N TRP A 78 -10.32 2.43 4.42
CA TRP A 78 -11.03 2.09 5.66
C TRP A 78 -10.15 2.36 6.88
N MET A 79 -8.89 1.92 6.85
CA MET A 79 -7.95 2.11 7.96
C MET A 79 -7.79 3.59 8.29
N CYS A 80 -7.59 4.46 7.29
CA CYS A 80 -7.32 5.87 7.53
C CYS A 80 -8.49 6.62 8.17
N LEU A 81 -9.72 6.12 8.01
CA LEU A 81 -10.92 6.69 8.60
C LEU A 81 -11.25 6.11 9.99
N HIS A 82 -10.95 4.82 10.20
CA HIS A 82 -11.49 4.08 11.35
C HIS A 82 -10.45 3.62 12.37
N ALA A 83 -9.19 3.42 11.96
CA ALA A 83 -8.16 2.98 12.89
C ALA A 83 -7.71 4.11 13.83
N GLY A 84 -7.34 3.73 15.05
CA GLY A 84 -6.52 4.58 15.94
C GLY A 84 -5.05 4.63 15.48
N PRO A 85 -4.23 5.51 16.06
CA PRO A 85 -2.86 5.73 15.61
C PRO A 85 -1.98 4.49 15.80
N ALA A 86 -2.13 3.76 16.91
CA ALA A 86 -1.43 2.50 17.15
C ALA A 86 -1.78 1.41 16.14
N ALA A 87 -3.08 1.25 15.87
CA ALA A 87 -3.58 0.25 14.93
C ALA A 87 -3.14 0.56 13.49
N ALA A 88 -3.22 1.82 13.07
CA ALA A 88 -2.72 2.27 11.77
C ALA A 88 -1.20 2.09 11.66
N ALA A 89 -0.42 2.47 12.69
CA ALA A 89 1.03 2.30 12.71
C ALA A 89 1.44 0.82 12.64
N LEU A 90 0.77 -0.06 13.38
CA LEU A 90 1.03 -1.50 13.32
C LEU A 90 0.70 -2.08 11.93
N ALA A 91 -0.43 -1.66 11.36
CA ALA A 91 -0.84 -2.11 10.03
C ALA A 91 0.18 -1.69 8.97
N LEU A 92 0.53 -0.40 8.91
CA LEU A 92 1.51 0.14 7.97
C LEU A 92 2.88 -0.51 8.14
N ARG A 93 3.35 -0.68 9.38
CA ARG A 93 4.62 -1.38 9.64
C ARG A 93 4.61 -2.81 9.11
N SER A 94 3.49 -3.52 9.27
CA SER A 94 3.34 -4.90 8.80
C SER A 94 3.30 -4.95 7.27
N ASP A 95 2.58 -4.02 6.65
CA ASP A 95 2.46 -3.86 5.20
C ASP A 95 3.82 -3.57 4.54
N PHE A 96 4.53 -2.52 4.97
CA PHE A 96 5.86 -2.19 4.41
C PHE A 96 6.86 -3.34 4.55
N ALA A 97 6.83 -4.06 5.68
CA ALA A 97 7.69 -5.22 5.89
C ALA A 97 7.34 -6.39 4.96
N ALA A 98 6.05 -6.66 4.76
CA ALA A 98 5.58 -7.70 3.85
C ALA A 98 5.91 -7.34 2.39
N TYR A 99 5.55 -6.12 1.96
CA TYR A 99 5.79 -5.62 0.63
C TYR A 99 7.28 -5.65 0.25
N ALA A 100 8.18 -5.16 1.11
CA ALA A 100 9.62 -5.16 0.84
C ALA A 100 10.19 -6.58 0.73
N ARG A 101 9.72 -7.51 1.58
CA ARG A 101 10.11 -8.93 1.50
C ARG A 101 9.65 -9.55 0.18
N GLU A 102 8.38 -9.39 -0.16
CA GLU A 102 7.74 -10.03 -1.31
C GLU A 102 8.27 -9.48 -2.65
N SER A 103 8.42 -8.16 -2.77
CA SER A 103 9.06 -7.52 -3.92
C SER A 103 10.51 -7.96 -4.10
N GLY A 104 11.28 -8.05 -3.00
CA GLY A 104 12.65 -8.56 -3.03
C GLY A 104 12.75 -10.05 -3.40
N GLU A 105 11.80 -10.87 -2.96
CA GLU A 105 11.68 -12.29 -3.37
C GLU A 105 11.35 -12.44 -4.85
N LEU A 106 10.40 -11.64 -5.35
CA LEU A 106 10.04 -11.60 -6.76
C LEU A 106 11.25 -11.21 -7.61
N LEU A 107 11.96 -10.14 -7.24
CA LEU A 107 13.12 -9.67 -7.99
C LEU A 107 14.24 -10.72 -8.05
N ARG A 108 14.54 -11.37 -6.92
CA ARG A 108 15.50 -12.49 -6.87
C ARG A 108 15.07 -13.66 -7.75
N THR A 109 13.78 -13.99 -7.76
CA THR A 109 13.23 -15.09 -8.56
C THR A 109 13.35 -14.79 -10.05
N LEU A 110 13.02 -13.56 -10.49
CA LEU A 110 13.17 -13.14 -11.88
C LEU A 110 14.62 -13.21 -12.36
N ILE A 111 15.54 -12.66 -11.56
CA ILE A 111 16.99 -12.66 -11.88
C ILE A 111 17.53 -14.09 -11.96
N SER A 112 17.22 -14.94 -10.98
CA SER A 112 17.69 -16.34 -10.96
C SER A 112 17.08 -17.19 -12.08
N SER A 113 15.92 -16.80 -12.59
CA SER A 113 15.27 -17.44 -13.74
C SER A 113 15.79 -16.93 -15.10
N GLY A 114 16.77 -16.02 -15.11
CA GLY A 114 17.35 -15.44 -16.32
C GLY A 114 16.44 -14.43 -17.03
N VAL A 115 15.39 -13.95 -16.36
CA VAL A 115 14.54 -12.88 -16.90
C VAL A 115 15.31 -11.57 -16.84
N GLU A 116 15.42 -10.89 -17.98
CA GLU A 116 16.01 -9.56 -18.03
C GLU A 116 15.06 -8.55 -17.37
N VAL A 117 15.48 -7.97 -16.24
CA VAL A 117 14.72 -6.98 -15.50
C VAL A 117 15.36 -5.59 -15.72
N PRO A 118 14.61 -4.61 -16.27
CA PRO A 118 15.09 -3.23 -16.41
C PRO A 118 15.73 -2.68 -15.12
N GLU A 119 16.77 -1.86 -15.28
CA GLU A 119 17.50 -1.24 -14.17
C GLU A 119 16.57 -0.42 -13.28
N GLU A 120 15.64 0.33 -13.87
CA GLU A 120 14.70 1.16 -13.13
C GLU A 120 13.82 0.35 -12.17
N ILE A 121 13.46 -0.87 -12.57
CA ILE A 121 12.69 -1.80 -11.73
C ILE A 121 13.59 -2.38 -10.64
N ARG A 122 14.82 -2.77 -10.98
CA ARG A 122 15.78 -3.26 -9.99
C ARG A 122 16.03 -2.22 -8.91
N ASP A 123 16.31 -0.98 -9.28
CA ASP A 123 16.58 0.11 -8.35
C ASP A 123 15.37 0.38 -7.45
N HIS A 124 14.17 0.42 -8.04
CA HIS A 124 12.96 0.71 -7.28
C HIS A 124 12.61 -0.40 -6.27
N TYR A 125 12.60 -1.66 -6.69
CA TYR A 125 12.12 -2.78 -5.87
C TYR A 125 13.21 -3.49 -5.05
N SER A 126 14.49 -3.16 -5.24
CA SER A 126 15.57 -3.62 -4.36
C SER A 126 15.76 -2.73 -3.13
N SER A 127 15.12 -1.56 -3.11
CA SER A 127 15.20 -0.63 -1.98
C SER A 127 14.58 -1.26 -0.73
N PRO A 128 15.31 -1.33 0.40
CA PRO A 128 14.76 -1.88 1.63
C PRO A 128 13.64 -0.98 2.15
N ALA A 129 12.76 -1.56 2.97
CA ALA A 129 11.77 -0.76 3.70
C ALA A 129 12.48 0.34 4.52
N PRO A 130 11.93 1.57 4.56
CA PRO A 130 12.56 2.71 5.24
C PRO A 130 12.63 2.47 6.75
N ALA A 131 13.78 2.02 7.23
CA ALA A 131 13.99 1.56 8.61
C ALA A 131 13.55 2.60 9.65
N GLU A 132 13.84 3.88 9.41
CA GLU A 132 13.43 4.99 10.28
C GLU A 132 11.91 5.09 10.44
N LEU A 133 11.14 4.89 9.37
CA LEU A 133 9.68 4.91 9.42
C LEU A 133 9.12 3.65 10.11
N LEU A 134 9.76 2.49 9.93
CA LEU A 134 9.37 1.26 10.64
C LEU A 134 9.63 1.34 12.15
N ASP A 135 10.74 1.96 12.53
CA ASP A 135 11.10 2.18 13.93
C ASP A 135 10.17 3.21 14.59
N LEU A 136 9.82 4.26 13.85
CA LEU A 136 8.85 5.26 14.29
C LEU A 136 7.45 4.65 14.44
N ALA A 137 7.01 3.81 13.50
CA ALA A 137 5.76 3.07 13.63
C ALA A 137 5.76 2.14 14.86
N ALA A 138 6.87 1.46 15.14
CA ALA A 138 7.02 0.67 16.35
C ALA A 138 6.97 1.54 17.63
N ALA A 139 7.50 2.76 17.58
CA ALA A 139 7.45 3.70 18.69
C ALA A 139 6.03 4.18 18.99
N VAL A 140 5.25 4.51 17.95
CA VAL A 140 3.82 4.87 18.07
C VAL A 140 3.03 3.74 18.76
N VAL A 141 3.24 2.49 18.33
CA VAL A 141 2.56 1.33 18.94
C VAL A 141 2.90 1.21 20.43
N ARG A 142 4.18 1.37 20.80
CA ARG A 142 4.62 1.29 22.20
C ARG A 142 4.04 2.41 23.06
N GLU A 143 4.05 3.64 22.57
CA GLU A 143 3.52 4.81 23.29
C GLU A 143 2.03 4.63 23.61
N GLU A 144 1.25 4.17 22.64
CA GLU A 144 -0.19 4.01 22.80
C GLU A 144 -0.56 2.83 23.70
N VAL A 145 0.19 1.72 23.67
CA VAL A 145 0.00 0.60 24.62
C VAL A 145 0.23 1.07 26.05
N VAL A 146 1.21 1.95 26.29
CA VAL A 146 1.44 2.55 27.61
C VAL A 146 0.29 3.48 28.02
N ARG A 147 -0.29 4.22 27.07
CA ARG A 147 -1.33 5.22 27.34
C ARG A 147 -2.74 4.63 27.52
N GLU A 148 -3.15 3.71 26.67
CA GLU A 148 -4.53 3.20 26.59
C GLU A 148 -4.72 1.78 27.12
N GLY A 149 -3.62 1.08 27.44
CA GLY A 149 -3.65 -0.34 27.81
C GLY A 149 -3.68 -1.26 26.57
N ASP A 150 -4.04 -2.52 26.79
CA ASP A 150 -3.95 -3.55 25.74
C ASP A 150 -5.01 -3.37 24.65
N THR A 151 -4.63 -2.73 23.55
CA THR A 151 -5.41 -2.59 22.31
C THR A 151 -4.99 -3.61 21.24
N SER A 152 -4.23 -4.64 21.61
CA SER A 152 -3.56 -5.57 20.67
C SER A 152 -4.53 -6.28 19.73
N GLY A 153 -5.70 -6.70 20.22
CA GLY A 153 -6.69 -7.41 19.40
C GLY A 153 -7.24 -6.57 18.25
N HIS A 154 -7.57 -5.30 18.51
CA HIS A 154 -8.03 -4.39 17.47
C HIS A 154 -6.91 -4.02 16.50
N ALA A 155 -5.72 -3.67 17.02
CA ALA A 155 -4.58 -3.32 16.19
C ALA A 155 -4.16 -4.48 15.26
N ALA A 156 -4.14 -5.71 15.77
CA ALA A 156 -3.86 -6.91 14.98
C ALA A 156 -4.94 -7.16 13.91
N SER A 157 -6.22 -6.91 14.23
CA SER A 157 -7.30 -7.02 13.24
C SER A 157 -7.14 -6.01 12.10
N VAL A 158 -6.76 -4.76 12.39
CA VAL A 158 -6.50 -3.74 11.37
C VAL A 158 -5.29 -4.13 10.49
N ALA A 159 -4.22 -4.61 11.11
CA ALA A 159 -3.05 -5.09 10.37
C ALA A 159 -3.39 -6.28 9.47
N SER A 160 -4.17 -7.25 9.97
CA SER A 160 -4.61 -8.41 9.19
C SER A 160 -5.49 -8.00 8.01
N MET A 161 -6.38 -7.03 8.20
CA MET A 161 -7.21 -6.48 7.13
C MET A 161 -6.36 -5.82 6.03
N LEU A 162 -5.36 -5.03 6.42
CA LEU A 162 -4.47 -4.38 5.46
C LEU A 162 -3.65 -5.40 4.66
N LEU A 163 -3.11 -6.42 5.33
CA LEU A 163 -2.38 -7.52 4.68
C LEU A 163 -3.27 -8.35 3.75
N ALA A 164 -4.55 -8.54 4.08
CA ALA A 164 -5.51 -9.16 3.16
C ALA A 164 -5.78 -8.29 1.92
N GLY A 165 -5.73 -6.96 2.07
CA GLY A 165 -5.72 -6.03 0.94
C GLY A 165 -4.48 -6.19 0.06
N LEU A 166 -3.30 -6.32 0.67
CA LEU A 166 -2.03 -6.53 -0.02
C LEU A 166 -2.00 -7.86 -0.80
N ASP A 167 -2.62 -8.92 -0.28
CA ASP A 167 -2.81 -10.17 -1.03
C ASP A 167 -3.59 -9.93 -2.34
N GLY A 168 -4.64 -9.10 -2.30
CA GLY A 168 -5.36 -8.68 -3.51
C GLY A 168 -4.49 -7.89 -4.49
N PHE A 169 -3.63 -7.01 -3.99
CA PHE A 169 -2.61 -6.32 -4.80
C PHE A 169 -1.72 -7.33 -5.54
N TRP A 170 -1.22 -8.37 -4.86
CA TRP A 170 -0.35 -9.36 -5.48
C TRP A 170 -1.06 -10.24 -6.51
N ARG A 171 -2.31 -10.64 -6.24
CA ARG A 171 -3.14 -11.33 -7.23
C ARG A 171 -3.30 -10.51 -8.50
N PHE A 172 -3.65 -9.23 -8.37
CA PHE A 172 -3.73 -8.33 -9.52
C PHE A 172 -2.38 -8.20 -10.24
N ALA A 173 -1.29 -8.04 -9.49
CA ALA A 173 0.05 -7.93 -10.04
C ALA A 173 0.49 -9.19 -10.80
N ALA A 174 0.00 -10.37 -10.42
CA ALA A 174 0.21 -11.65 -11.09
C ALA A 174 -0.69 -11.85 -12.32
N GLY A 175 -1.63 -10.93 -12.57
CA GLY A 175 -2.60 -11.01 -13.67
C GLY A 175 -3.87 -11.80 -13.32
N GLU A 176 -4.06 -12.18 -12.06
CA GLU A 176 -5.32 -12.76 -11.58
C GLU A 176 -6.37 -11.66 -11.52
N ARG A 177 -7.15 -11.54 -12.59
CA ARG A 177 -8.24 -10.57 -12.71
C ARG A 177 -9.47 -11.07 -11.98
N ALA A 178 -10.08 -10.20 -11.18
CA ALA A 178 -11.34 -10.48 -10.53
C ALA A 178 -12.34 -9.34 -10.83
N PRO A 179 -13.51 -9.62 -11.40
CA PRO A 179 -14.45 -8.58 -11.77
C PRO A 179 -14.97 -7.83 -10.54
N SER A 180 -15.04 -6.51 -10.64
CA SER A 180 -15.67 -5.70 -9.60
C SER A 180 -17.17 -6.02 -9.50
N ALA A 181 -17.65 -6.27 -8.28
CA ALA A 181 -19.07 -6.54 -8.01
C ALA A 181 -19.98 -5.34 -8.41
N VAL A 182 -19.42 -4.13 -8.53
CA VAL A 182 -20.15 -2.91 -8.92
C VAL A 182 -20.37 -2.82 -10.43
N ALA A 183 -19.49 -3.44 -11.24
CA ALA A 183 -19.60 -3.44 -12.70
C ALA A 183 -20.64 -4.43 -13.24
N ALA A 184 -21.20 -5.29 -12.38
CA ALA A 184 -22.13 -6.36 -12.76
C ALA A 184 -23.60 -5.93 -12.85
N VAL A 185 -23.95 -4.66 -12.63
CA VAL A 185 -25.34 -4.19 -12.79
C VAL A 185 -25.64 -4.05 -14.29
N PRO A 186 -26.53 -4.89 -14.88
CA PRO A 186 -26.93 -4.68 -16.25
C PRO A 186 -27.72 -3.38 -16.31
N ARG A 187 -27.34 -2.47 -17.20
CA ARG A 187 -28.19 -1.34 -17.60
C ARG A 187 -29.39 -1.90 -18.37
N SER A 188 -30.38 -2.40 -17.65
CA SER A 188 -31.68 -2.75 -18.20
C SER A 188 -32.76 -2.10 -17.36
N GLN A 189 -33.63 -1.37 -18.06
CA GLN A 189 -34.83 -0.66 -17.61
C GLN A 189 -34.64 0.82 -17.26
N GLN A 190 -34.48 1.65 -18.30
CA GLN A 190 -35.32 2.83 -18.43
C GLN A 190 -36.45 2.45 -19.41
N GLY A 191 -37.65 2.30 -18.87
CA GLY A 191 -38.90 2.26 -19.63
C GLY A 191 -39.59 3.62 -19.56
#